data_AF-A0A7K2BVU7-F1
#
_entry.id   AF-A0A7K2BVU7-F1
#
_cell.length_a   1.000
_cell.length_b   1.000
_cell.length_c   1.000
_cell.angle_alpha   90.00
_cell.angle_beta   90.00
_cell.angle_gamma   90.00
#
_symmetry.space_group_name_H-M   'P 1'
#
loop_
_entity.id
_entity.type
_entity.pdbx_description
1 polymer ?
#
loop_
_entity_poly.entity_id
_entity_poly.type
_entity_poly.pdbx_seq_one_letter_code
_entity_poly.pdbx_strand_id
1 'polypeptide(L)' 'REVVVVQAQDRPGELAELATRVSEAGVNLDLVYVATNSRVVLGSENIETLKEALDGFSL' A
#
# COMPACT_ATOMS: atom_id res chain seq x y z
N ARG A 1 12.87 6.78 -6.08
CA ARG A 1 12.90 5.66 -5.12
C ARG A 1 11.91 4.60 -5.59
N GLU A 2 12.07 3.36 -5.16
CA GLU A 2 11.12 2.28 -5.46
C GLU A 2 9.84 2.42 -4.63
N VAL A 3 8.71 2.06 -5.21
CA VAL A 3 7.37 2.16 -4.62
C VAL A 3 6.52 0.96 -5.02
N VAL A 4 5.53 0.63 -4.20
CA VAL A 4 4.49 -0.34 -4.53
C VAL A 4 3.24 0.43 -4.92
N VAL A 5 2.60 0.01 -6.01
CA VAL A 5 1.35 0.59 -6.50
C VAL A 5 0.28 -0.49 -6.42
N VAL A 6 -0.83 -0.18 -5.75
CA VAL A 6 -1.97 -1.08 -5.59
C VAL A 6 -3.23 -0.43 -6.14
N GLN A 7 -4.10 -1.22 -6.75
CA GLN A 7 -5.41 -0.76 -7.19
C GLN A 7 -6.37 -0.84 -5.99
N ALA A 8 -6.82 0.31 -5.50
CA ALA A 8 -7.75 0.39 -4.39
C ALA A 8 -9.18 0.56 -4.91
N GLN A 9 -10.16 0.02 -4.19
CA GLN A 9 -11.57 0.34 -4.41
C GLN A 9 -11.89 1.78 -3.95
N ASP A 10 -12.70 2.50 -4.72
CA ASP A 10 -13.17 3.84 -4.35
C ASP A 10 -14.32 3.76 -3.33
N ARG A 11 -13.98 3.36 -2.10
CA ARG A 11 -14.92 3.28 -0.98
C ARG A 11 -14.27 3.67 0.34
N PRO A 12 -15.04 4.19 1.31
CA PRO A 12 -14.55 4.44 2.66
C PRO A 12 -13.91 3.18 3.27
N GLY A 13 -12.76 3.36 3.92
CA GLY A 13 -12.05 2.29 4.63
C GLY A 13 -11.01 1.52 3.80
N GLU A 14 -10.97 1.66 2.48
CA GLU A 14 -10.03 0.90 1.63
C GLU A 14 -8.56 1.19 1.99
N LEU A 15 -8.20 2.47 2.18
CA LEU A 15 -6.86 2.83 2.62
C LEU A 15 -6.55 2.33 4.04
N ALA A 16 -7.57 2.24 4.91
CA ALA A 16 -7.39 1.71 6.26
C ALA A 16 -7.10 0.20 6.23
N GLU A 17 -7.76 -0.55 5.34
CA GLU A 17 -7.49 -1.97 5.12
C GLU A 17 -6.07 -2.20 4.61
N LEU A 18 -5.64 -1.41 3.61
CA LEU A 18 -4.26 -1.38 3.12
C LEU A 18 -3.24 -1.10 4.22
N ALA A 19 -3.43 -0.01 4.96
CA ALA A 19 -2.51 0.40 6.02
C ALA A 19 -2.45 -0.62 7.16
N THR A 20 -3.56 -1.31 7.45
CA THR A 20 -3.60 -2.37 8.46
C THR A 20 -2.73 -3.55 8.06
N ARG A 21 -2.83 -4.04 6.82
CA ARG A 21 -1.97 -5.15 6.34
C ARG A 21 -0.48 -4.79 6.41
N VAL A 22 -0.13 -3.57 6.00
CA VAL A 22 1.25 -3.08 6.07
C VAL A 22 1.74 -3.01 7.53
N SER A 23 0.88 -2.56 8.44
CA SER A 23 1.19 -2.53 9.88
C SER A 23 1.33 -3.92 10.49
N GLU A 24 0.52 -4.89 10.09
CA GLU A 24 0.61 -6.29 10.53
C GLU A 24 1.91 -6.95 10.09
N ALA A 25 2.45 -6.54 8.94
CA ALA A 25 3.77 -6.94 8.46
C ALA A 25 4.94 -6.20 9.14
N GLY A 26 4.67 -5.26 10.05
CA GLY A 26 5.69 -4.49 10.77
C GLY A 26 6.45 -3.50 9.89
N VAL A 27 5.88 -3.08 8.76
CA VAL A 27 6.51 -2.14 7.82
C VAL A 27 6.09 -0.70 8.12
N ASN A 28 7.07 0.19 8.25
CA ASN A 28 6.81 1.63 8.33
C ASN A 28 6.74 2.24 6.93
N LEU A 29 5.68 3.02 6.67
CA LEU A 29 5.53 3.80 5.45
C LEU A 29 6.13 5.19 5.61
N ASP A 30 6.87 5.65 4.62
CA ASP A 30 7.43 7.01 4.57
C ASP A 30 6.88 7.85 3.41
N LEU A 31 6.06 7.23 2.56
CA LEU A 31 5.34 7.87 1.47
C LEU A 31 4.01 7.16 1.27
N VAL A 32 2.92 7.93 1.24
CA VAL A 32 1.60 7.46 0.82
C VAL A 32 0.93 8.57 0.02
N TYR A 33 0.47 8.27 -1.19
CA TYR A 33 -0.42 9.17 -1.94
C TYR A 33 -1.38 8.40 -2.84
N VAL A 34 -2.48 9.05 -3.21
CA VAL A 34 -3.47 8.53 -4.16
C VAL A 34 -3.22 9.17 -5.52
N ALA A 35 -2.96 8.34 -6.53
CA ALA A 35 -2.88 8.75 -7.93
C ALA A 35 -4.26 8.65 -8.60
N THR A 36 -4.33 9.07 -9.87
CA THR A 36 -5.56 8.95 -10.66
C THR A 36 -6.04 7.49 -10.74
N ASN A 37 -7.37 7.32 -10.82
CA ASN A 37 -8.06 6.03 -10.87
C ASN A 37 -7.86 5.17 -9.62
N SER A 38 -7.87 5.79 -8.43
CA SER A 38 -7.81 5.10 -7.13
C SER A 38 -6.60 4.20 -6.94
N ARG A 39 -5.49 4.50 -7.63
CA ARG A 39 -4.22 3.82 -7.39
C ARG A 39 -3.55 4.41 -6.17
N VAL A 40 -3.24 3.59 -5.19
CA VAL A 40 -2.49 4.03 -4.00
C VAL A 40 -1.02 3.69 -4.22
N VAL A 41 -0.17 4.67 -4.02
CA VAL A 41 1.28 4.52 -4.12
C VAL A 41 1.87 4.58 -2.72
N LEU A 42 2.64 3.55 -2.38
CA LEU A 42 3.23 3.35 -1.06
C LEU A 42 4.75 3.24 -1.17
N GLY A 43 5.46 3.92 -0.28
CA GLY A 43 6.91 3.84 -0.15
C GLY A 43 7.32 3.46 1.27
N SER A 44 8.40 2.69 1.36
CA SER A 44 9.07 2.31 2.60
C SER A 44 10.56 2.13 2.33
N GLU A 45 11.37 2.11 3.39
CA GLU A 45 12.76 1.64 3.34
C GLU A 45 12.84 0.12 3.13
N ASN A 46 11.85 -0.64 3.60
CA ASN A 46 11.77 -2.09 3.41
C ASN A 46 10.78 -2.45 2.29
N ILE A 47 11.23 -2.30 1.03
CA ILE A 47 10.37 -2.47 -0.14
C ILE A 47 9.94 -3.93 -0.37
N GLU A 48 10.79 -4.89 -0.02
CA GLU A 48 10.50 -6.31 -0.25
C GLU A 48 9.39 -6.80 0.69
N THR A 49 9.47 -6.51 1.99
CA THR A 49 8.38 -6.83 2.93
C THR A 49 7.11 -6.05 2.62
N LEU A 50 7.22 -4.81 2.09
CA LEU A 50 6.05 -4.05 1.63
C LEU A 50 5.35 -4.72 0.44
N LYS A 51 6.10 -5.24 -0.54
CA LYS A 51 5.55 -6.00 -1.67
C LYS A 51 4.85 -7.27 -1.18
N GLU A 52 5.49 -8.03 -0.29
CA GLU A 52 4.92 -9.25 0.28
C GLU A 52 3.64 -8.97 1.08
N ALA A 53 3.63 -7.92 1.90
CA ALA A 53 2.46 -7.54 2.71
C ALA A 53 1.24 -7.14 1.87
N LEU A 54 1.48 -6.64 0.67
CA LEU A 54 0.46 -6.21 -0.27
C LEU A 54 0.21 -7.23 -1.40
N ASP A 55 0.91 -8.36 -1.37
CA ASP A 55 0.69 -9.44 -2.34
C ASP A 55 -0.75 -9.96 -2.21
N GLY A 56 -1.43 -10.08 -3.35
CA GLY A 56 -2.86 -10.41 -3.40
C GLY A 56 -3.82 -9.30 -2.94
N PHE A 57 -3.36 -8.10 -2.57
CA PHE A 57 -4.23 -6.93 -2.42
C PHE A 57 -4.47 -6.32 -3.81
N SER A 58 -5.50 -6.84 -4.49
CA SER A 58 -5.98 -6.55 -5.85
C SER A 58 -5.00 -5.87 -6.83
N LEU A 59 -4.64 -6.65 -7.86
CA LEU A 59 -3.87 -6.29 -9.07
C LEU A 59 -4.28 -4.94 -9.69
#